data_AF-A0A7Z9XZN8-F1
#
_entry.id   AF-A0A7Z9XZN8-F1
#
_cell.length_a   1.000
_cell.length_b   1.000
_cell.length_c   1.000
_cell.angle_alpha   90.00
_cell.angle_beta   90.00
_cell.angle_gamma   90.00
#
_symmetry.space_group_name_H-M   'P 1'
#
loop_
_entity.id
_entity.type
_entity.pdbx_description
1 polymer ?
#
loop_
_entity_poly.entity_id
_entity_poly.type
_entity_poly.pdbx_seq_one_letter_code
_entity_poly.pdbx_strand_id
1 'polypeptide(L)' 'GIAIRHRVGKGNGHRAIQRDVLRENFYCLAMEYYAAAHDRSGLIRCYQRLAQALQEMFGLPPSPHTEQHYRQLLARV' A
#
# COMPACT_ATOMS: atom_id res chain seq x y z
N GLY A 1 -10.32 18.31 -20.43
CA GLY A 1 -9.26 18.33 -19.40
C GLY A 1 -9.90 18.76 -18.10
N ILE A 2 -9.92 17.90 -17.09
CA ILE A 2 -10.65 18.21 -15.85
C ILE A 2 -9.62 18.60 -14.79
N ALA A 3 -9.62 19.90 -14.49
CA ALA A 3 -8.79 20.50 -13.47
C ALA A 3 -9.40 20.30 -12.08
N ILE A 4 -8.69 19.48 -11.31
CA ILE A 4 -8.46 19.44 -9.86
C ILE A 4 -9.06 20.62 -9.07
N ARG A 5 -9.79 20.30 -7.99
CA ARG A 5 -9.76 21.02 -6.70
C ARG A 5 -10.52 20.21 -5.64
N HIS A 6 -9.91 20.01 -4.46
CA HIS A 6 -10.48 20.22 -3.13
C HIS A 6 -9.38 19.87 -2.11
N ARG A 7 -8.65 20.88 -1.64
CA ARG A 7 -8.85 21.62 -0.37
C ARG A 7 -8.21 20.89 0.81
N VAL A 8 -7.01 21.37 1.16
CA VAL A 8 -6.18 20.99 2.30
C VAL A 8 -6.86 21.38 3.63
N GLY A 9 -7.00 20.43 4.55
CA GLY A 9 -7.46 20.66 5.93
C GLY A 9 -6.28 20.70 6.91
N LYS A 10 -6.14 21.75 7.72
CA LYS A 10 -4.99 21.90 8.63
C LYS A 10 -5.06 20.94 9.82
N GLY A 11 -3.97 20.19 10.03
CA GLY A 11 -3.73 19.26 11.13
C GLY A 11 -2.63 18.29 10.69
N ASN A 12 -1.73 17.88 11.58
CA ASN A 12 -0.47 17.17 11.26
C ASN A 12 -0.59 15.85 10.47
N GLY A 13 -1.81 15.42 10.09
CA GLY A 13 -2.10 14.24 9.28
C GLY A 13 -1.73 14.34 7.79
N HIS A 14 -1.67 15.52 7.17
CA HIS A 14 -1.38 15.60 5.72
C HIS A 14 0.03 15.13 5.34
N ARG A 15 1.03 15.38 6.21
CA ARG A 15 2.40 14.89 6.00
C ARG A 15 2.53 13.40 6.28
N ALA A 16 1.75 12.86 7.22
CA ALA A 16 1.69 11.43 7.50
C ALA A 16 1.04 10.69 6.31
N ILE A 17 -0.10 11.17 5.82
CA ILE A 17 -0.85 10.59 4.69
C ILE A 17 0.00 10.58 3.41
N GLN A 18 0.74 11.65 3.10
CA GLN A 18 1.59 11.67 1.90
C GLN A 18 2.78 10.70 2.00
N ARG A 19 3.40 10.57 3.18
CA ARG A 19 4.46 9.58 3.41
C ARG A 19 3.92 8.16 3.35
N ASP A 20 2.70 7.95 3.82
CA ASP A 20 2.01 6.67 3.85
C ASP A 20 1.67 6.17 2.44
N VAL A 21 1.04 7.02 1.62
CA VAL A 21 0.74 6.72 0.21
C VAL A 21 2.00 6.35 -0.57
N LEU A 22 3.11 7.08 -0.37
CA LEU A 22 4.37 6.75 -1.02
C LEU A 22 4.91 5.39 -0.56
N ARG A 23 4.78 5.04 0.72
CA ARG A 23 5.27 3.78 1.27
C ARG A 23 4.42 2.60 0.80
N GLU A 24 3.10 2.69 0.87
CA GLU A 24 2.20 1.65 0.35
C GLU A 24 2.43 1.40 -1.14
N ASN A 25 2.62 2.45 -1.95
CA ASN A 25 2.91 2.31 -3.38
C ASN A 25 4.18 1.52 -3.66
N PHE A 26 5.25 1.70 -2.87
CA PHE A 26 6.47 0.89 -3.01
C PHE A 26 6.22 -0.59 -2.69
N TYR A 27 5.43 -0.88 -1.66
CA TYR A 27 5.05 -2.27 -1.35
C TYR A 27 4.17 -2.87 -2.44
N CYS A 28 3.26 -2.11 -3.05
CA CYS A 28 2.48 -2.58 -4.21
C CYS A 28 3.38 -3.00 -5.37
N LEU A 29 4.36 -2.17 -5.75
CA LEU A 29 5.31 -2.51 -6.81
C LEU A 29 6.15 -3.76 -6.46
N ALA A 30 6.56 -3.90 -5.20
CA ALA A 30 7.30 -5.09 -4.77
C ALA A 30 6.42 -6.35 -4.81
N MET A 31 5.13 -6.24 -4.45
CA MET A 31 4.16 -7.33 -4.59
C MET A 31 3.96 -7.73 -6.05
N GLU A 32 3.88 -6.76 -6.98
CA GLU A 32 3.84 -7.04 -8.42
C GLU A 32 5.07 -7.79 -8.90
N TYR A 33 6.27 -7.42 -8.43
CA TYR A 33 7.50 -8.13 -8.76
C TYR A 33 7.48 -9.60 -8.31
N TYR A 34 7.09 -9.87 -7.06
CA TYR A 34 6.97 -11.25 -6.57
C TYR A 34 5.90 -12.04 -7.33
N ALA A 35 4.78 -11.39 -7.67
CA ALA A 35 3.74 -12.01 -8.45
C ALA A 35 4.20 -12.37 -9.87
N ALA A 36 4.91 -11.46 -10.55
CA ALA A 36 5.48 -11.71 -11.88
C ALA A 36 6.53 -12.85 -11.87
N ALA A 37 7.21 -13.05 -10.74
CA ALA A 37 8.17 -14.14 -10.55
C ALA A 37 7.51 -15.48 -10.13
N HIS A 38 6.17 -15.56 -10.05
CA HIS A 38 5.43 -16.70 -9.46
C HIS A 38 5.84 -17.06 -8.03
N ASP A 39 6.46 -16.12 -7.29
CA ASP A 39 6.83 -16.32 -5.89
C ASP A 39 5.68 -15.91 -4.97
N ARG A 40 4.72 -16.83 -4.81
CA ARG A 40 3.56 -16.67 -3.92
C ARG A 40 3.98 -16.37 -2.47
N SER A 41 5.05 -17.01 -2.00
CA SER A 41 5.51 -16.85 -0.62
C SER A 41 6.15 -15.47 -0.42
N GLY A 42 6.90 -14.99 -1.40
CA GLY A 42 7.44 -13.63 -1.44
C GLY A 42 6.34 -12.57 -1.42
N LEU A 43 5.30 -12.75 -2.24
CA LEU A 43 4.13 -11.88 -2.26
C LEU A 43 3.45 -11.77 -0.88
N ILE A 44 3.17 -12.91 -0.24
CA ILE A 44 2.53 -12.96 1.09
C ILE A 44 3.40 -12.27 2.14
N ARG A 45 4.70 -12.59 2.20
CA ARG A 45 5.63 -11.96 3.16
C ARG A 45 5.73 -10.46 2.95
N CYS A 46 5.72 -10.00 1.70
CA CYS A 46 5.77 -8.58 1.36
C CYS A 46 4.55 -7.84 1.91
N TYR A 47 3.34 -8.38 1.70
CA TYR A 47 2.10 -7.80 2.23
C TYR A 47 2.07 -7.80 3.77
N GLN A 48 2.47 -8.90 4.40
CA GLN A 48 2.53 -8.99 5.86
C GLN A 48 3.49 -7.96 6.46
N ARG A 49 4.65 -7.74 5.83
CA ARG A 49 5.62 -6.74 6.26
C ARG A 49 5.08 -5.32 6.14
N LEU A 50 4.33 -5.02 5.08
CA LEU A 50 3.62 -3.75 4.97
C LEU A 50 2.63 -3.58 6.13
N ALA A 51 1.75 -4.56 6.33
CA ALA A 51 0.71 -4.51 7.36
C ALA A 51 1.32 -4.32 8.76
N GLN A 52 2.38 -5.07 9.08
CA GLN A 52 3.10 -4.91 10.33
C GLN A 52 3.72 -3.52 10.46
N ALA A 53 4.40 -3.02 9.42
CA ALA A 53 5.05 -1.71 9.46
C ALA A 53 4.04 -0.55 9.63
N LEU A 54 2.84 -0.66 9.07
CA LEU A 54 1.77 0.32 9.26
C LEU A 54 1.17 0.23 10.67
N GLN A 55 0.95 -0.99 11.16
CA GLN A 55 0.43 -1.20 12.49
C GLN A 55 1.41 -0.70 13.58
N GLU A 56 2.70 -0.99 13.45
CA GLU A 56 3.72 -0.58 14.43
C GLU A 56 3.98 0.92 14.42
N MET A 57 4.03 1.54 13.24
CA MET A 57 4.42 2.95 13.14
C MET A 57 3.25 3.92 13.27
N PHE A 58 2.06 3.48 12.87
CA PHE A 58 0.90 4.36 12.74
C PHE A 58 -0.37 3.80 13.40
N GLY A 59 -0.37 2.53 13.82
CA GLY A 59 -1.57 1.87 14.35
C GLY A 59 -2.68 1.71 13.31
N LEU A 60 -2.31 1.68 12.02
CA LEU A 60 -3.25 1.62 10.91
C LEU A 60 -3.10 0.31 10.13
N PRO A 61 -4.21 -0.23 9.58
CA PRO A 61 -4.13 -1.32 8.60
C PRO A 61 -3.69 -0.78 7.22
N PRO A 62 -3.29 -1.67 6.29
CA PRO A 62 -3.15 -1.31 4.87
C PRO A 62 -4.41 -0.64 4.32
N SER A 63 -4.24 0.26 3.36
CA SER A 63 -5.38 0.90 2.72
C SER A 63 -6.25 -0.14 1.96
N PRO A 64 -7.56 0.11 1.79
CA PRO A 64 -8.43 -0.78 1.03
C PRO A 64 -7.96 -1.02 -0.41
N HIS A 65 -7.32 -0.01 -1.02
CA HIS A 65 -6.73 -0.12 -2.35
C HIS A 65 -5.58 -1.14 -2.36
N THR A 66 -4.66 -1.05 -1.40
CA THR A 66 -3.53 -1.98 -1.28
C THR A 66 -3.98 -3.40 -0.97
N GLU A 67 -4.99 -3.56 -0.11
CA GLU A 67 -5.56 -4.89 0.18
C GLU A 67 -6.21 -5.51 -1.06
N GLN A 68 -7.00 -4.72 -1.82
CA GLN A 68 -7.60 -5.19 -3.06
C GLN A 68 -6.52 -5.61 -4.07
N HIS A 69 -5.47 -4.79 -4.22
CA HIS A 69 -4.36 -5.07 -5.12
C HIS A 69 -3.65 -6.39 -4.75
N TYR A 70 -3.33 -6.59 -3.47
CA TYR A 70 -2.77 -7.85 -2.96
C TYR A 70 -3.65 -9.05 -3.31
N ARG A 71 -4.97 -8.97 -3.06
CA ARG A 71 -5.91 -10.06 -3.37
C ARG A 71 -5.95 -10.39 -4.86
N GLN A 72 -5.89 -9.37 -5.72
CA GLN A 72 -5.84 -9.56 -7.17
C GLN A 72 -4.55 -10.26 -7.62
N LEU A 73 -3.40 -9.89 -7.05
CA LEU A 73 -2.13 -10.55 -7.34
C LEU A 73 -2.14 -12.01 -6.84
N LEU A 74 -2.60 -12.26 -5.62
CA LEU A 74 -2.64 -13.59 -5.02
C LEU A 74 -3.53 -14.57 -5.80
N ALA A 75 -4.58 -14.08 -6.45
CA ALA A 75 -5.45 -14.89 -7.30
C ALA A 75 -4.82 -15.27 -8.64
N ARG A 76 -3.76 -14.56 -9.07
CA ARG A 76 -3.09 -14.74 -10.37
C ARG A 76 -1.77 -15.52 -10.27
N VAL A 77 -1.27 -15.73 -9.05
CA VAL A 77 0.01 -16.41 -8.74
C VAL A 77 -0.24 -17.82 -8.24
#